data_AF-A0A5B7AXE7-F1
#
_entry.id   AF-A0A5B7AXE7-F1
#
_cell.length_a   1.000
_cell.length_b   1.000
_cell.length_c   1.000
_cell.angle_alpha   90.00
_cell.angle_beta   90.00
_cell.angle_gamma   90.00
#
_symmetry.space_group_name_H-M   'P 1'
#
loop_
_entity.id
_entity.type
_entity.pdbx_description
1 polymer ?
#
loop_
_entity_poly.entity_id
_entity_poly.type
_entity_poly.pdbx_seq_one_letter_code
_entity_poly.pdbx_strand_id
1 'polypeptide(L)'
;MQGKTLMVATSHLESPSPPNQMFSEERVAQAKEALNFLKNSPNAIFCGDMNWDDVSDGQFPLFQGWVDAWIQLRPRERGWTYDTNSNPMLSANRPLQKRLDRFVCNLQDFKLSTIDMIGMEAIHGLSYYKEKRVRNKIQNLELPVLPSDHYGLLLELHSQ
;
A
#
# COMPACT_ATOMS: atom_id res chain seq x y z
N MET A 1 -30.45 -7.94 -18.80
CA MET A 1 -29.14 -7.25 -18.75
C MET A 1 -28.18 -8.21 -18.06
N GLN A 2 -27.09 -8.61 -18.70
CA GLN A 2 -26.03 -9.33 -18.00
C GLN A 2 -25.36 -8.37 -17.01
N GLY A 3 -25.17 -8.81 -15.78
CA GLY A 3 -24.46 -8.02 -14.77
C GLY A 3 -23.01 -7.80 -15.18
N LYS A 4 -22.44 -6.66 -14.79
CA LYS A 4 -21.00 -6.38 -14.96
C LYS A 4 -20.25 -7.10 -13.85
N THR A 5 -19.27 -7.93 -14.22
CA THR A 5 -18.41 -8.62 -13.26
C THR A 5 -17.16 -7.79 -12.99
N LEU A 6 -16.79 -7.65 -11.71
CA LEU A 6 -15.53 -7.07 -11.27
C LEU A 6 -14.73 -8.15 -10.54
N MET A 7 -13.53 -8.44 -11.02
CA MET A 7 -12.59 -9.31 -10.31
C MET A 7 -11.69 -8.48 -9.40
N VAL A 8 -11.59 -8.89 -8.14
CA VAL A 8 -10.71 -8.27 -7.15
C VAL A 8 -9.81 -9.35 -6.60
N ALA A 9 -8.50 -9.16 -6.72
CA ALA A 9 -7.48 -10.01 -6.13
C ALA A 9 -6.65 -9.19 -5.14
N THR A 10 -6.29 -9.82 -4.03
CA THR A 10 -5.45 -9.20 -3.00
C THR A 10 -4.23 -10.07 -2.71
N SER A 11 -3.11 -9.45 -2.38
CA SER A 11 -1.92 -10.14 -1.90
C SER A 11 -1.12 -9.28 -0.91
N HIS A 12 -0.19 -9.93 -0.23
CA HIS A 12 0.91 -9.29 0.49
C HIS A 12 2.21 -9.82 -0.18
N LEU A 13 2.88 -8.98 -0.96
CA LEU A 13 4.10 -9.39 -1.69
C LEU A 13 5.32 -9.45 -0.75
N GLU A 14 6.37 -10.15 -1.18
CA GLU A 14 7.54 -10.43 -0.35
C GLU A 14 8.15 -9.16 0.28
N SER A 15 8.30 -9.16 1.60
CA SER A 15 8.78 -8.00 2.35
C SER A 15 10.31 -7.87 2.27
N PRO A 16 10.88 -6.65 2.23
CA PRO A 16 12.32 -6.49 2.36
C PRO A 16 12.79 -6.84 3.79
N SER A 17 13.93 -7.53 3.90
CA SER A 17 14.58 -7.89 5.18
C SER A 17 15.99 -7.29 5.27
N PRO A 18 16.12 -5.97 5.45
CA PRO A 18 17.43 -5.32 5.60
C PRO A 18 18.12 -5.74 6.91
N PRO A 19 19.47 -5.79 6.94
CA PRO A 19 20.38 -5.42 5.86
C PRO A 19 20.63 -6.53 4.82
N ASN A 20 20.07 -7.72 5.02
CA ASN A 20 20.52 -8.93 4.33
C ASN A 20 19.95 -9.08 2.91
N GLN A 21 18.65 -8.84 2.71
CA GLN A 21 18.01 -9.09 1.42
C GLN A 21 16.82 -8.17 1.20
N MET A 22 16.72 -7.58 -0.01
CA MET A 22 15.63 -6.67 -0.37
C MET A 22 14.48 -7.34 -1.13
N PHE A 23 14.66 -8.58 -1.60
CA PHE A 23 13.65 -9.41 -2.29
C PHE A 23 12.95 -8.74 -3.50
N SER A 24 13.67 -7.86 -4.21
CA SER A 24 13.09 -7.10 -5.32
C SER A 24 12.71 -7.98 -6.51
N GLU A 25 13.59 -8.92 -6.89
CA GLU A 25 13.33 -9.84 -8.01
C GLU A 25 12.12 -10.74 -7.74
N GLU A 26 12.00 -11.23 -6.50
CA GLU A 26 10.89 -12.03 -6.02
C GLU A 26 9.57 -11.25 -6.05
N ARG A 27 9.54 -10.03 -5.51
CA ARG A 27 8.35 -9.16 -5.59
C ARG A 27 7.94 -8.87 -7.04
N VAL A 28 8.91 -8.57 -7.91
CA VAL A 28 8.63 -8.30 -9.34
C VAL A 28 8.04 -9.53 -10.02
N ALA A 29 8.57 -10.73 -9.74
CA ALA A 29 8.03 -11.97 -10.27
C ALA A 29 6.60 -12.24 -9.75
N GLN A 30 6.36 -12.08 -8.45
CA GLN A 30 5.04 -12.24 -7.83
C GLN A 30 4.00 -11.27 -8.42
N ALA A 31 4.36 -9.99 -8.59
CA ALA A 31 3.48 -8.99 -9.18
C ALA A 31 3.11 -9.33 -10.64
N LYS A 32 4.09 -9.77 -11.45
CA LYS A 32 3.84 -10.21 -12.83
C LYS A 32 2.95 -11.44 -12.89
N GLU A 33 3.14 -12.39 -11.98
CA GLU A 33 2.32 -13.59 -11.90
C GLU A 33 0.87 -13.25 -11.56
N ALA A 34 0.63 -12.39 -10.56
CA ALA A 34 -0.70 -11.89 -10.22
C ALA A 34 -1.38 -11.18 -11.40
N LEU A 35 -0.67 -10.29 -12.10
CA LEU A 35 -1.21 -9.62 -13.28
C LEU A 35 -1.50 -10.60 -14.42
N ASN A 36 -0.68 -11.64 -14.60
CA ASN A 36 -0.91 -12.69 -15.60
C ASN A 36 -2.18 -13.49 -15.33
N PHE A 37 -2.51 -13.78 -14.06
CA PHE A 37 -3.78 -14.42 -13.70
C PHE A 37 -4.99 -13.56 -14.08
N LEU A 38 -4.85 -12.24 -14.00
CA LEU A 38 -5.97 -11.30 -14.18
C LEU A 38 -6.09 -10.73 -15.60
N LYS A 39 -5.09 -10.87 -16.46
CA LYS A 39 -4.99 -10.14 -17.74
C LYS A 39 -6.16 -10.30 -18.72
N ASN A 40 -6.89 -11.43 -18.65
CA ASN A 40 -8.03 -11.70 -19.53
C ASN A 40 -9.36 -11.15 -18.97
N SER A 41 -9.32 -10.53 -17.80
CA SER A 41 -10.46 -9.94 -17.13
C SER A 41 -10.76 -8.55 -17.70
N PRO A 42 -12.00 -8.27 -18.16
CA PRO A 42 -12.35 -6.93 -18.64
C PRO A 42 -12.38 -5.89 -17.51
N ASN A 43 -12.68 -6.33 -16.28
CA ASN A 43 -12.62 -5.50 -15.08
C ASN A 43 -11.89 -6.26 -13.99
N ALA A 44 -10.66 -5.84 -13.69
CA ALA A 44 -9.83 -6.41 -12.64
C ALA A 44 -9.16 -5.33 -11.79
N ILE A 45 -9.00 -5.68 -10.51
CA ILE A 45 -8.23 -4.95 -9.52
C ILE A 45 -7.27 -5.94 -8.87
N PHE A 46 -6.00 -5.57 -8.79
CA PHE A 46 -5.01 -6.22 -7.93
C PHE A 46 -4.56 -5.23 -6.86
N CYS A 47 -4.67 -5.61 -5.59
CA CYS A 47 -4.42 -4.71 -4.47
C CYS A 47 -3.83 -5.39 -3.23
N GLY A 48 -3.50 -4.58 -2.21
CA GLY A 48 -2.91 -5.02 -0.95
C GLY A 48 -1.54 -4.39 -0.71
N ASP A 49 -0.84 -4.92 0.30
CA ASP A 49 0.53 -4.51 0.63
C ASP A 49 1.50 -5.14 -0.37
N MET A 50 1.94 -4.33 -1.33
CA MET A 50 2.84 -4.82 -2.38
C MET A 50 4.29 -4.79 -1.94
N ASN A 51 4.59 -4.31 -0.71
CA ASN A 51 5.94 -4.00 -0.24
C ASN A 51 6.78 -3.22 -1.27
N TRP A 52 6.11 -2.49 -2.17
CA TRP A 52 6.73 -2.02 -3.40
C TRP A 52 7.35 -0.64 -3.20
N ASP A 53 8.66 -0.56 -3.40
CA ASP A 53 9.40 0.69 -3.31
C ASP A 53 9.90 1.09 -4.70
N ASP A 54 9.35 2.19 -5.25
CA ASP A 54 9.68 2.66 -6.60
C ASP A 54 11.20 2.97 -6.75
N VAL A 55 11.91 3.21 -5.65
CA VAL A 55 13.37 3.42 -5.64
C VAL A 55 14.15 2.11 -5.80
N SER A 56 13.79 1.04 -5.08
CA SER A 56 14.53 -0.22 -5.14
C SER A 56 14.00 -1.18 -6.20
N ASP A 57 12.69 -1.19 -6.45
CA ASP A 57 11.99 -2.12 -7.33
C ASP A 57 11.75 -1.54 -8.72
N GLY A 58 11.91 -0.22 -8.86
CA GLY A 58 11.60 0.51 -10.09
C GLY A 58 10.10 0.60 -10.34
N GLN A 59 9.74 0.78 -11.62
CA GLN A 59 8.36 0.94 -12.02
C GLN A 59 7.58 -0.38 -11.84
N PHE A 60 6.39 -0.28 -11.24
CA PHE A 60 5.47 -1.42 -11.12
C PHE A 60 5.18 -2.03 -12.51
N PRO A 61 5.23 -3.37 -12.69
CA PRO A 61 5.23 -4.01 -14.00
C PRO A 61 3.82 -4.09 -14.63
N LEU A 62 3.15 -2.95 -14.78
CA LEU A 62 1.81 -2.84 -15.35
C LEU A 62 1.78 -3.31 -16.81
N PHE A 63 0.76 -4.08 -17.17
CA PHE A 63 0.47 -4.40 -18.56
C PHE A 63 -0.25 -3.24 -19.24
N GLN A 64 -0.27 -3.25 -20.58
CA GLN A 64 -1.02 -2.25 -21.34
C GLN A 64 -2.51 -2.25 -20.92
N GLY A 65 -3.06 -1.05 -20.69
CA GLY A 65 -4.43 -0.87 -20.21
C GLY A 65 -4.57 -0.89 -18.67
N TRP A 66 -3.55 -1.34 -17.94
CA TRP A 66 -3.53 -1.27 -16.49
C TRP A 66 -3.02 0.10 -16.00
N VAL A 67 -3.58 0.56 -14.88
CA VAL A 67 -3.25 1.83 -14.25
C VAL A 67 -3.04 1.64 -12.74
N ASP A 68 -2.16 2.43 -12.15
CA ASP A 68 -2.09 2.61 -10.70
C ASP A 68 -3.10 3.68 -10.29
N ALA A 69 -4.09 3.30 -9.47
CA ALA A 69 -5.21 4.17 -9.12
C ALA A 69 -4.77 5.42 -8.36
N TRP A 70 -3.75 5.31 -7.50
CA TRP A 70 -3.23 6.45 -6.75
C TRP A 70 -2.58 7.46 -7.71
N ILE A 71 -1.72 6.98 -8.61
CA ILE A 71 -1.05 7.84 -9.59
C ILE A 71 -2.07 8.54 -10.49
N GLN A 72 -3.14 7.84 -10.91
CA GLN A 72 -4.15 8.43 -11.79
C GLN A 72 -5.01 9.48 -11.10
N LEU A 73 -5.47 9.22 -9.88
CA LEU A 73 -6.42 10.10 -9.17
C LEU A 73 -5.73 11.18 -8.32
N ARG A 74 -4.51 10.92 -7.84
CA ARG A 74 -3.75 11.77 -6.91
C ARG A 74 -2.30 12.01 -7.40
N PRO A 75 -2.05 12.40 -8.67
CA PRO A 75 -0.71 12.44 -9.27
C PRO A 75 0.29 13.40 -8.59
N ARG A 76 -0.20 14.33 -7.77
CA ARG A 76 0.61 15.33 -7.06
C ARG A 76 0.88 14.95 -5.61
N GLU A 77 0.30 13.85 -5.13
CA GLU A 77 0.42 13.40 -3.75
C GLU A 77 1.29 12.15 -3.68
N ARG A 78 2.10 12.05 -2.62
CA ARG A 78 3.07 10.95 -2.46
C ARG A 78 2.42 9.60 -2.19
N GLY A 79 1.26 9.59 -1.51
CA GLY A 79 0.54 8.36 -1.15
C GLY A 79 1.32 7.45 -0.22
N TRP A 80 2.04 7.99 0.76
CA TRP A 80 2.77 7.15 1.71
C TRP A 80 1.80 6.40 2.63
N THR A 81 1.67 5.10 2.42
CA THR A 81 0.82 4.22 3.22
C THR A 81 1.57 3.72 4.45
N TYR A 82 2.91 3.68 4.40
CA TYR A 82 3.76 3.50 5.57
C TYR A 82 4.58 4.77 5.80
N ASP A 83 4.30 5.50 6.87
CA ASP A 83 4.91 6.80 7.12
C ASP A 83 5.20 7.04 8.60
N THR A 84 6.48 6.89 8.97
CA THR A 84 6.96 7.15 10.33
C THR A 84 6.90 8.62 10.77
N ASN A 85 6.66 9.57 9.86
CA ASN A 85 6.51 10.98 10.22
C ASN A 85 5.08 11.32 10.62
N SER A 86 4.10 10.82 9.88
CA SER A 86 2.69 11.14 10.11
C SER A 86 2.00 10.12 11.01
N ASN A 87 2.40 8.84 11.01
CA ASN A 87 1.77 7.80 11.84
C ASN A 87 2.43 7.81 13.24
N PRO A 88 1.75 8.31 14.29
CA PRO A 88 2.34 8.44 15.62
C PRO A 88 2.45 7.10 16.36
N MET A 89 1.84 6.02 15.85
CA MET A 89 2.08 4.67 16.35
C MET A 89 3.51 4.22 16.02
N LEU A 90 4.07 4.70 14.91
CA LEU A 90 5.43 4.37 14.51
C LEU A 90 6.45 5.21 15.31
N SER A 91 7.50 4.55 15.80
CA SER A 91 8.68 5.23 16.34
C SER A 91 9.92 4.74 15.62
N ALA A 92 10.52 5.60 14.81
CA ALA A 92 11.80 5.41 14.16
C ALA A 92 12.80 6.52 14.55
N ASN A 93 14.09 6.29 14.30
CA ASN A 93 15.14 7.31 14.49
C ASN A 93 15.37 8.16 13.23
N ARG A 94 14.89 7.69 12.09
CA ARG A 94 14.96 8.39 10.80
C ARG A 94 13.61 8.23 10.08
N PRO A 95 13.20 9.24 9.30
CA PRO A 95 12.02 9.12 8.46
C PRO A 95 12.13 7.93 7.49
N LEU A 96 11.14 7.06 7.52
CA LEU A 96 10.84 6.06 6.53
C LEU A 96 9.41 6.32 6.03
N GLN A 97 9.29 6.61 4.74
CA GLN A 97 8.03 6.98 4.09
C GLN A 97 7.94 6.24 2.75
N LYS A 98 6.98 5.33 2.63
CA LYS A 98 6.86 4.39 1.53
C LYS A 98 5.40 4.23 1.09
N ARG A 99 5.20 3.99 -0.20
CA ARG A 99 3.89 3.67 -0.80
C ARG A 99 3.85 2.18 -1.14
N LEU A 100 3.69 1.39 -0.07
CA LEU A 100 3.76 -0.06 -0.13
C LEU A 100 2.44 -0.64 -0.62
N ASP A 101 1.33 -0.08 -0.14
CA ASP A 101 -0.02 -0.50 -0.49
C ASP A 101 -0.49 0.16 -1.79
N ARG A 102 -1.08 -0.63 -2.68
CA ARG A 102 -1.49 -0.14 -4.02
C ARG A 102 -2.81 -0.75 -4.46
N PHE A 103 -3.48 -0.05 -5.36
CA PHE A 103 -4.52 -0.57 -6.24
C PHE A 103 -4.06 -0.41 -7.69
N VAL A 104 -3.89 -1.52 -8.40
CA VAL A 104 -3.65 -1.51 -9.85
C VAL A 104 -4.86 -2.11 -10.56
N CYS A 105 -5.34 -1.42 -11.59
CA CYS A 105 -6.66 -1.66 -12.16
C CYS A 105 -6.61 -1.76 -13.68
N ASN A 106 -7.41 -2.66 -14.25
CA ASN A 106 -7.80 -2.66 -15.66
C ASN A 106 -9.33 -2.69 -15.72
N LEU A 107 -9.96 -1.61 -16.18
CA LEU A 107 -11.41 -1.41 -16.05
C LEU A 107 -12.01 -0.99 -17.39
N GLN A 108 -12.82 -1.86 -17.99
CA GLN A 108 -13.56 -1.58 -19.20
C GLN A 108 -14.93 -0.96 -18.91
N ASP A 109 -15.65 -1.53 -17.94
CA ASP A 109 -17.05 -1.18 -17.64
C ASP A 109 -17.22 -0.29 -16.41
N PHE A 110 -16.13 -0.02 -15.70
CA PHE A 110 -16.07 0.84 -14.52
C PHE A 110 -15.09 1.99 -14.75
N LYS A 111 -15.20 3.06 -13.95
CA LYS A 111 -14.23 4.16 -13.89
C LYS A 111 -13.78 4.36 -12.45
N LEU A 112 -12.50 4.71 -12.30
CA LEU A 112 -11.96 5.20 -11.04
C LEU A 112 -12.68 6.50 -10.67
N SER A 113 -13.18 6.60 -9.44
CA SER A 113 -13.85 7.80 -8.94
C SER A 113 -12.97 8.56 -7.97
N THR A 114 -12.71 7.96 -6.81
CA THR A 114 -11.91 8.54 -5.74
C THR A 114 -10.96 7.47 -5.17
N ILE A 115 -9.87 7.96 -4.59
CA ILE A 115 -8.99 7.16 -3.75
C ILE A 115 -8.58 8.01 -2.57
N ASP A 116 -8.81 7.48 -1.38
CA ASP A 116 -8.59 8.18 -0.12
C ASP A 116 -7.77 7.32 0.84
N MET A 117 -6.96 7.99 1.65
CA MET A 117 -6.20 7.38 2.73
C MET A 117 -7.07 7.36 3.98
N ILE A 118 -7.16 6.20 4.64
CA ILE A 118 -8.02 5.99 5.80
C ILE A 118 -7.23 5.41 6.98
N GLY A 119 -7.81 5.49 8.18
CA GLY A 119 -7.18 4.99 9.41
C GLY A 119 -6.03 5.87 9.90
N MET A 120 -6.10 7.17 9.62
CA MET A 120 -5.07 8.15 10.01
C MET A 120 -5.23 8.67 11.45
N GLU A 121 -6.36 8.37 12.09
CA GLU A 121 -6.69 8.85 13.43
C GLU A 121 -6.43 7.78 14.49
N ALA A 122 -5.93 8.20 15.64
CA ALA A 122 -5.73 7.31 16.78
C ALA A 122 -7.07 6.78 17.32
N ILE A 123 -7.07 5.53 17.75
CA ILE A 123 -8.18 4.92 18.46
C ILE A 123 -8.28 5.58 19.84
N HIS A 124 -9.39 6.24 20.10
CA HIS A 124 -9.59 7.01 21.32
C HIS A 124 -9.44 6.14 22.57
N GLY A 125 -8.61 6.59 23.51
CA GLY A 125 -8.37 5.92 24.79
C GLY A 125 -7.45 4.70 24.74
N LEU A 126 -6.81 4.43 23.60
CA LEU A 126 -5.91 3.27 23.45
C LEU A 126 -4.46 3.72 23.18
N SER A 127 -3.56 3.31 24.07
CA SER A 127 -2.12 3.51 23.96
C SER A 127 -1.35 2.23 24.31
N TYR A 128 -0.08 2.19 23.95
CA TYR A 128 0.84 1.12 24.32
C TYR A 128 2.22 1.69 24.67
N TYR A 129 2.98 0.93 25.46
CA TYR A 129 4.35 1.29 25.81
C TYR A 129 5.35 0.60 24.89
N LYS A 130 6.27 1.37 24.34
CA LYS A 130 7.40 0.89 23.53
C LYS A 130 8.72 1.28 24.19
N GLU A 131 9.58 0.30 24.42
CA GLU A 131 10.96 0.55 24.83
C GLU A 131 11.75 1.16 23.66
N LYS A 132 12.36 2.32 23.90
CA LYS A 132 13.28 2.96 22.96
C LYS A 132 14.63 3.15 23.64
N ARG A 133 15.67 2.59 23.03
CA ARG A 133 17.06 2.89 23.41
C ARG A 133 17.48 4.21 22.77
N VAL A 134 17.78 5.20 23.61
CA VAL A 134 18.36 6.47 23.18
C VAL A 134 19.73 6.60 23.86
N ARG A 135 20.79 6.52 23.05
CA ARG A 135 22.18 6.39 23.54
C ARG A 135 22.31 5.14 24.43
N ASN A 136 22.57 5.33 25.73
CA ASN A 136 22.73 4.25 26.71
C ASN A 136 21.59 4.17 27.73
N LYS A 137 20.46 4.87 27.50
CA LYS A 137 19.28 4.81 28.37
C LYS A 137 18.11 4.15 27.65
N ILE A 138 17.36 3.33 28.39
CA ILE A 138 16.07 2.79 27.97
C ILE A 138 15.01 3.79 28.41
N GLN A 139 14.17 4.22 27.47
CA GLN A 139 13.01 5.06 27.74
C GLN A 139 11.76 4.30 27.32
N ASN A 140 10.75 4.28 28.20
CA ASN A 140 9.42 3.79 27.84
C ASN A 140 8.64 4.95 27.23
N LEU A 141 8.28 4.82 25.96
CA LEU A 141 7.43 5.76 25.25
C LEU A 141 6.00 5.24 25.27
N GLU A 142 5.07 6.06 25.74
CA GLU A 142 3.65 5.82 25.51
C GLU A 142 3.29 6.34 24.12
N LEU A 143 2.78 5.46 23.26
CA LEU A 143 2.40 5.75 21.88
C LEU A 143 0.91 5.46 21.69
N PRO A 144 0.18 6.27 20.90
CA PRO A 144 -1.19 5.97 20.56
C PRO A 144 -1.28 4.72 19.69
N VAL A 145 -2.42 4.04 19.72
CA VAL A 145 -2.74 2.97 18.79
C VAL A 145 -3.62 3.54 17.67
N LEU A 146 -3.12 3.54 16.45
CA LEU A 146 -3.92 3.74 15.23
C LEU A 146 -4.53 2.39 14.77
N PRO A 147 -5.44 2.38 13.77
CA PRO A 147 -5.97 1.14 13.21
C PRO A 147 -4.90 0.17 12.69
N SER A 148 -3.78 0.68 12.20
CA SER A 148 -2.63 -0.10 11.74
C SER A 148 -1.37 0.78 11.71
N ASP A 149 -0.19 0.16 11.59
CA ASP A 149 1.06 0.84 11.32
C ASP A 149 1.19 1.27 9.84
N HIS A 150 0.36 0.69 8.97
CA HIS A 150 0.03 1.22 7.64
C HIS A 150 -1.29 2.01 7.67
N TYR A 151 -1.40 3.04 6.84
CA TYR A 151 -2.68 3.62 6.49
C TYR A 151 -3.39 2.79 5.43
N GLY A 152 -4.71 2.66 5.57
CA GLY A 152 -5.53 1.98 4.57
C GLY A 152 -5.76 2.84 3.33
N LEU A 153 -6.07 2.19 2.21
CA LEU A 153 -6.53 2.84 0.99
C LEU A 153 -7.99 2.45 0.72
N LEU A 154 -8.83 3.44 0.46
CA LEU A 154 -10.22 3.26 0.04
C LEU A 154 -10.35 3.69 -1.42
N LEU A 155 -10.71 2.75 -2.30
CA LEU A 155 -10.92 3.01 -3.72
C LEU A 155 -12.41 2.94 -4.06
N GLU A 156 -12.96 3.99 -4.65
CA GLU A 156 -14.33 4.00 -5.16
C GLU A 156 -14.37 3.94 -6.69
N LEU A 157 -15.29 3.13 -7.21
CA LEU A 157 -15.53 2.97 -8.64
C LEU A 157 -16.98 3.30 -8.98
N HIS A 158 -17.19 3.83 -10.18
CA HIS A 158 -18.53 3.97 -10.76
C HIS A 158 -18.70 3.06 -11.97
N SER A 159 -19.85 2.40 -12.04
CA SER A 159 -20.28 1.72 -13.25
C SER A 159 -20.47 2.74 -14.37
N GLN A 160 -19.93 2.45 -15.55
CA GLN A 160 -20.17 3.24 -16.76
C GLN A 160 -21.57 3.04 -17.33
#